data_AF-A0A967TXC4-F1
#
_entry.id   AF-A0A967TXC4-F1
#
_cell.length_a   1.000
_cell.length_b   1.000
_cell.length_c   1.000
_cell.angle_alpha   90.00
_cell.angle_beta   90.00
_cell.angle_gamma   90.00
#
_symmetry.space_group_name_H-M   'P 1'
#
loop_
_entity.id
_entity.type
_entity.pdbx_description
1 polymer ?
#
loop_
_entity_poly.entity_id
_entity_poly.type
_entity_poly.pdbx_seq_one_letter_code
_entity_poly.pdbx_strand_id
1 'polypeptide(L)'
;MQAILMTMNYLSQSLIYSFLEYAPTPPHIWQELNFLYKYVENIEQLKTPVKLISSNKKSETTTIEDCYKRIALISLADPYHLPFGAIWEIYEQVKDLTELTILGKFKDVNDPNGVFVINLNHDKGPIPYIKFNLANAASHHRLLVTDKLVIKIQNYKEQLKKDSTISSGLVFSDYHAEN
;
A
#
# COMPACT_ATOMS: atom_id res chain seq x y z
N MET A 1 11.28 -4.12 -16.54
CA MET A 1 9.94 -3.92 -15.93
C MET A 1 9.40 -5.14 -15.21
N GLN A 2 9.25 -6.30 -15.86
CA GLN A 2 8.71 -7.49 -15.21
C GLN A 2 9.53 -7.99 -14.01
N ALA A 3 10.85 -8.06 -14.12
CA ALA A 3 11.71 -8.43 -13.01
C ALA A 3 11.54 -7.49 -11.80
N ILE A 4 11.45 -6.17 -12.04
CA ILE A 4 11.22 -5.16 -10.99
C ILE A 4 9.89 -5.43 -10.27
N LEU A 5 8.82 -5.65 -11.02
CA LEU A 5 7.50 -5.95 -10.45
C LEU A 5 7.54 -7.23 -9.60
N MET A 6 8.22 -8.28 -10.07
CA MET A 6 8.39 -9.52 -9.32
C MET A 6 9.18 -9.29 -8.03
N THR A 7 10.29 -8.55 -8.09
CA THR A 7 11.09 -8.20 -6.91
C THR A 7 10.25 -7.45 -5.88
N MET A 8 9.48 -6.44 -6.29
CA MET A 8 8.61 -5.70 -5.38
C MET A 8 7.55 -6.59 -4.72
N ASN A 9 7.00 -7.56 -5.45
CA ASN A 9 6.06 -8.53 -4.90
C ASN A 9 6.73 -9.48 -3.89
N TYR A 10 7.94 -9.96 -4.14
CA TYR A 10 8.64 -10.79 -3.15
C TYR A 10 9.06 -10.00 -1.90
N LEU A 11 9.44 -8.73 -2.06
CA LEU A 11 9.72 -7.83 -0.95
C LEU A 11 8.45 -7.56 -0.12
N SER A 12 7.30 -7.38 -0.76
CA SER A 12 6.03 -7.20 -0.04
C SER A 12 5.60 -8.45 0.71
N GLN A 13 5.79 -9.64 0.13
CA GLN A 13 5.57 -10.90 0.84
C GLN A 13 6.46 -11.01 2.08
N SER A 14 7.73 -10.60 1.98
CA SER A 14 8.65 -10.58 3.12
C SER A 14 8.15 -9.65 4.24
N LEU A 15 7.58 -8.48 3.89
CA LEU A 15 6.90 -7.61 4.86
C LEU A 15 5.71 -8.30 5.52
N ILE A 16 4.85 -8.93 4.72
CA ILE A 16 3.64 -9.62 5.20
C ILE A 16 4.01 -10.75 6.18
N TYR A 17 5.02 -11.56 5.86
CA TYR A 17 5.50 -12.59 6.78
C TYR A 17 6.02 -12.00 8.10
N SER A 18 6.75 -10.89 8.03
CA SER A 18 7.23 -10.20 9.22
C SER A 18 6.08 -9.69 10.08
N PHE A 19 5.00 -9.20 9.46
CA PHE A 19 3.79 -8.80 10.16
C PHE A 19 3.07 -9.98 10.82
N LEU A 20 2.96 -11.11 10.13
CA LEU A 20 2.32 -12.33 10.66
C LEU A 20 3.06 -12.91 11.86
N GLU A 21 4.39 -12.87 11.83
CA GLU A 21 5.25 -13.37 12.91
C GLU A 21 5.44 -12.35 14.03
N TYR A 22 4.83 -11.16 13.93
CA TYR A 22 5.10 -10.01 14.80
C TYR A 22 6.60 -9.69 14.92
N ALA A 23 7.35 -10.00 13.86
CA ALA A 23 8.78 -9.77 13.75
C ALA A 23 9.06 -8.34 13.26
N PRO A 24 10.19 -7.74 13.65
CA PRO A 24 10.59 -6.46 13.07
C PRO A 24 10.73 -6.60 11.55
N THR A 25 10.34 -5.54 10.83
CA THR A 25 10.56 -5.48 9.38
C THR A 25 12.03 -5.70 9.06
N PRO A 26 12.37 -6.64 8.13
CA PRO A 26 13.75 -6.90 7.76
C PRO A 26 14.42 -5.62 7.23
N PRO A 27 15.70 -5.42 7.57
CA PRO A 27 16.41 -4.23 7.16
C PRO A 27 16.50 -4.15 5.63
N HIS A 28 16.52 -2.92 5.10
CA HIS A 28 16.69 -2.56 3.70
C HIS A 28 15.53 -2.88 2.75
N ILE A 29 14.43 -3.47 3.22
CA ILE A 29 13.27 -3.74 2.34
C ILE A 29 12.71 -2.44 1.77
N TRP A 30 12.49 -1.43 2.62
CA TRP A 30 11.94 -0.16 2.16
C TRP A 30 12.95 0.58 1.29
N GLN A 31 14.23 0.52 1.63
CA GLN A 31 15.27 1.09 0.80
C GLN A 31 15.24 0.52 -0.63
N GLU A 32 15.11 -0.80 -0.78
CA GLU A 32 15.06 -1.45 -2.09
C GLU A 32 13.74 -1.12 -2.83
N LEU A 33 12.59 -1.19 -2.15
CA LEU A 33 11.30 -0.79 -2.72
C LEU A 33 11.33 0.65 -3.24
N ASN A 34 11.90 1.56 -2.45
CA ASN A 34 12.02 2.97 -2.76
C ASN A 34 12.98 3.22 -3.92
N PHE A 35 14.10 2.48 -3.95
CA PHE A 35 15.06 2.53 -5.06
C PHE A 35 14.42 2.07 -6.37
N LEU A 36 13.74 0.93 -6.38
CA LEU A 36 13.07 0.38 -7.56
C LEU A 36 11.97 1.32 -8.08
N TYR A 37 11.14 1.87 -7.17
CA TYR A 37 10.12 2.85 -7.54
C TYR A 37 10.75 4.09 -8.19
N LYS A 38 11.74 4.69 -7.52
CA LYS A 38 12.46 5.89 -8.00
C LYS A 38 13.14 5.65 -9.34
N TYR A 39 13.74 4.48 -9.55
CA TYR A 39 14.36 4.11 -10.83
C TYR A 39 13.32 4.12 -11.96
N VAL A 40 12.17 3.47 -11.75
CA VAL A 40 11.10 3.39 -12.76
C VAL A 40 10.45 4.76 -13.00
N GLU A 41 10.34 5.57 -11.96
CA GLU A 41 9.87 6.97 -12.06
C GLU A 41 10.79 7.81 -12.95
N ASN A 42 12.11 7.69 -12.78
CA ASN A 42 13.09 8.45 -13.56
C ASN A 42 13.08 8.12 -15.05
N ILE A 43 12.66 6.92 -15.43
CA ILE A 43 12.48 6.51 -16.83
C ILE A 43 11.03 6.67 -17.33
N GLU A 44 10.17 7.29 -16.52
CA GLU A 44 8.76 7.61 -16.84
C GLU A 44 7.87 6.39 -17.16
N GLN A 45 8.18 5.22 -16.57
CA GLN A 45 7.46 3.95 -16.84
C GLN A 45 6.58 3.45 -15.69
N LEU A 46 6.28 4.29 -14.69
CA LEU A 46 5.52 3.89 -13.51
C LEU A 46 4.15 3.29 -13.83
N LYS A 47 3.48 3.83 -14.85
CA LYS A 47 2.12 3.46 -15.27
C LYS A 47 2.10 2.47 -16.44
N THR A 48 3.26 2.00 -16.90
CA THR A 48 3.33 1.01 -17.97
C THR A 48 2.72 -0.31 -17.47
N PRO A 49 1.76 -0.90 -18.19
CA PRO A 49 1.21 -2.21 -17.83
C PRO A 49 2.26 -3.31 -17.92
N VAL A 50 2.38 -4.12 -16.87
CA VAL A 50 3.33 -5.22 -16.75
C VAL A 50 2.60 -6.46 -16.28
N LYS A 51 2.88 -7.60 -16.92
CA LYS A 51 2.33 -8.90 -16.51
C LYS A 51 3.05 -9.40 -15.26
N LEU A 52 2.30 -9.64 -14.20
CA LEU A 52 2.76 -10.37 -13.03
C LEU A 52 2.67 -11.88 -13.35
N ILE A 53 3.82 -12.56 -13.34
CA ILE A 53 3.86 -14.02 -13.53
C ILE A 53 3.57 -14.65 -12.17
N SER A 54 2.41 -15.30 -12.05
CA SER A 54 2.08 -16.15 -10.92
C SER A 54 2.07 -17.61 -11.37
N SER A 55 2.32 -18.52 -10.44
CA SER A 55 2.17 -19.97 -10.64
C SER A 55 0.72 -20.36 -10.96
N ASN A 56 -0.25 -19.52 -10.57
CA ASN A 56 -1.65 -19.70 -10.90
C ASN A 56 -1.93 -19.21 -12.33
N LYS A 57 -2.63 -20.02 -13.15
CA LYS A 57 -2.88 -19.85 -14.59
C LYS A 57 -3.56 -18.53 -15.04
N LYS A 58 -3.83 -17.58 -14.13
CA LYS A 58 -4.31 -16.24 -14.44
C LYS A 58 -3.16 -15.26 -14.32
N SER A 59 -2.57 -14.88 -15.46
CA SER A 59 -1.63 -13.76 -15.50
C SER A 59 -2.38 -12.48 -15.20
N GLU A 60 -1.98 -11.78 -14.14
CA GLU A 60 -2.52 -10.46 -13.82
C GLU A 60 -1.68 -9.38 -14.50
N THR A 61 -2.31 -8.27 -14.91
CA THR A 61 -1.60 -7.08 -15.39
C THR A 61 -1.80 -5.96 -14.40
N THR A 62 -0.69 -5.34 -13.97
CA THR A 62 -0.66 -4.19 -13.04
C THR A 62 0.46 -3.24 -13.46
N THR A 63 0.71 -2.20 -12.68
CA THR A 63 1.80 -1.23 -12.90
C THR A 63 2.75 -1.20 -11.71
N ILE A 64 3.93 -0.60 -11.87
CA ILE A 64 4.85 -0.40 -10.74
C ILE A 64 4.25 0.60 -9.74
N GLU A 65 3.55 1.63 -10.23
CA GLU A 65 2.84 2.57 -9.37
C GLU A 65 1.81 1.86 -8.49
N ASP A 66 0.96 1.01 -9.07
CA ASP A 66 -0.08 0.31 -8.32
C ASP A 66 0.51 -0.70 -7.34
N CYS A 67 1.53 -1.45 -7.75
CA CYS A 67 2.26 -2.35 -6.85
C CYS A 67 2.85 -1.58 -5.66
N TYR A 68 3.52 -0.46 -5.90
CA TYR A 68 4.10 0.36 -4.84
C TYR A 68 3.04 0.96 -3.90
N LYS A 69 1.94 1.50 -4.46
CA LYS A 69 0.79 2.02 -3.70
C LYS A 69 0.19 0.93 -2.81
N ARG A 70 0.01 -0.30 -3.34
CA ARG A 70 -0.48 -1.45 -2.56
C ARG A 70 0.41 -1.70 -1.35
N ILE A 71 1.74 -1.75 -1.54
CA ILE A 71 2.71 -2.01 -0.47
C ILE A 71 2.69 -0.90 0.60
N ALA A 72 2.65 0.36 0.15
CA ALA A 72 2.52 1.51 1.03
C ALA A 72 1.25 1.45 1.88
N LEU A 73 0.10 1.16 1.28
CA LEU A 73 -1.18 1.09 1.97
C LEU A 73 -1.23 -0.02 3.03
N ILE A 74 -0.63 -1.18 2.77
CA ILE A 74 -0.54 -2.26 3.78
C ILE A 74 0.23 -1.79 5.01
N SER A 75 1.38 -1.15 4.82
CA SER A 75 2.18 -0.68 5.93
C SER A 75 1.48 0.41 6.77
N LEU A 76 0.52 1.12 6.16
CA LEU A 76 -0.33 2.09 6.82
C LEU A 76 -1.55 1.47 7.52
N ALA A 77 -1.89 0.22 7.21
CA ALA A 77 -3.00 -0.50 7.85
C ALA A 77 -2.70 -0.96 9.29
N ASP A 78 -1.52 -0.59 9.82
CA ASP A 78 -1.02 -0.99 11.13
C ASP A 78 -1.06 -2.52 11.35
N PRO A 79 -0.28 -3.27 10.55
CA PRO A 79 -0.47 -4.70 10.38
C PRO A 79 -0.15 -5.52 11.63
N TYR A 80 0.63 -4.97 12.57
CA TYR A 80 0.96 -5.61 13.85
C TYR A 80 -0.20 -5.58 14.86
N HIS A 81 -1.28 -4.86 14.58
CA HIS A 81 -2.48 -4.82 15.43
C HIS A 81 -3.66 -5.58 14.81
N LEU A 82 -3.42 -6.32 13.71
CA LEU A 82 -4.44 -7.11 13.05
C LEU A 82 -4.54 -8.52 13.65
N PRO A 83 -5.74 -9.15 13.60
CA PRO A 83 -5.87 -10.58 13.84
C PRO A 83 -4.97 -11.40 12.92
N PHE A 84 -4.53 -12.57 13.39
CA PHE A 84 -3.71 -13.48 12.61
C PHE A 84 -4.40 -13.83 11.27
N GLY A 85 -3.67 -13.74 10.17
CA GLY A 85 -4.18 -14.03 8.82
C GLY A 85 -4.90 -12.85 8.13
N ALA A 86 -5.47 -11.89 8.87
CA ALA A 86 -6.23 -10.78 8.30
C ALA A 86 -5.40 -9.89 7.35
N ILE A 87 -4.09 -9.85 7.54
CA ILE A 87 -3.16 -9.12 6.66
C ILE A 87 -3.18 -9.63 5.21
N TRP A 88 -3.40 -10.93 4.97
CA TRP A 88 -3.49 -11.47 3.61
C TRP A 88 -4.78 -11.04 2.92
N GLU A 89 -5.88 -11.01 3.65
CA GLU A 89 -7.17 -10.54 3.13
C GLU A 89 -7.11 -9.05 2.77
N ILE A 90 -6.53 -8.24 3.65
CA ILE A 90 -6.28 -6.83 3.38
C ILE A 90 -5.34 -6.69 2.19
N TYR A 91 -4.28 -7.51 2.12
CA TYR A 91 -3.34 -7.44 1.01
C TYR A 91 -4.04 -7.66 -0.33
N GLU A 92 -4.88 -8.69 -0.46
CA GLU A 92 -5.62 -8.99 -1.69
C GLU A 92 -6.64 -7.90 -2.03
N GLN A 93 -7.37 -7.36 -1.06
CA GLN A 93 -8.38 -6.33 -1.29
C GLN A 93 -7.79 -4.95 -1.62
N VAL A 94 -6.67 -4.58 -0.97
CA VAL A 94 -6.01 -3.27 -1.16
C VAL A 94 -5.54 -3.08 -2.60
N LYS A 95 -5.27 -4.16 -3.32
CA LYS A 95 -4.91 -4.12 -4.75
C LYS A 95 -5.91 -3.30 -5.56
N ASP A 96 -7.19 -3.59 -5.42
CA ASP A 96 -8.26 -2.92 -6.18
C ASP A 96 -8.52 -1.50 -5.65
N LEU A 97 -8.08 -1.18 -4.44
CA LEU A 97 -8.20 0.14 -3.82
C LEU A 97 -7.11 1.13 -4.26
N THR A 98 -6.05 0.64 -4.90
CA THR A 98 -4.92 1.50 -5.35
C THR A 98 -5.34 2.57 -6.35
N GLU A 99 -6.41 2.34 -7.13
CA GLU A 99 -6.99 3.32 -8.07
C GLU A 99 -7.63 4.53 -7.37
N LEU A 100 -8.00 4.37 -6.10
CA LEU A 100 -8.58 5.43 -5.27
C LEU A 100 -7.51 6.27 -4.57
N THR A 101 -6.24 6.06 -4.89
CA THR A 101 -5.12 6.77 -4.28
C THR A 101 -4.26 7.45 -5.34
N ILE A 102 -3.63 8.56 -4.95
CA ILE A 102 -2.74 9.33 -5.82
C ILE A 102 -1.36 9.34 -5.20
N LEU A 103 -0.36 8.92 -5.97
CA LEU A 103 1.04 9.03 -5.61
C LEU A 103 1.72 10.06 -6.51
N GLY A 104 2.37 11.06 -5.92
CA GLY A 104 2.97 12.13 -6.70
C GLY A 104 4.10 12.85 -5.96
N LYS A 105 4.72 13.81 -6.66
CA LYS A 105 5.77 14.67 -6.09
C LYS A 105 5.27 15.42 -4.86
N PHE A 106 6.19 15.68 -3.93
CA PHE A 106 5.90 16.50 -2.77
C PHE A 106 5.43 17.90 -3.16
N LYS A 107 4.39 18.36 -2.46
CA LYS A 107 3.87 19.73 -2.51
C LYS A 107 3.28 20.07 -1.14
N ASP A 108 3.07 21.35 -0.87
CA ASP A 108 2.37 21.74 0.35
C ASP A 108 0.90 21.30 0.28
N VAL A 109 0.37 20.90 1.43
CA VAL A 109 -0.95 20.29 1.55
C VAL A 109 -1.76 21.12 2.54
N ASN A 110 -2.92 21.61 2.08
CA ASN A 110 -3.82 22.41 2.92
C ASN A 110 -4.61 21.56 3.91
N ASP A 111 -5.07 20.37 3.50
CA ASP A 111 -5.76 19.40 4.35
C ASP A 111 -4.89 18.13 4.49
N PRO A 112 -4.22 17.93 5.63
CA PRO A 112 -3.29 16.81 5.81
C PRO A 112 -4.01 15.47 6.08
N ASN A 113 -5.33 15.46 6.24
CA ASN A 113 -6.08 14.23 6.50
C ASN A 113 -6.01 13.29 5.29
N GLY A 114 -5.69 12.01 5.53
CA GLY A 114 -5.53 11.05 4.42
C GLY A 114 -4.30 11.27 3.56
N VAL A 115 -3.36 12.12 3.99
CA VAL A 115 -2.12 12.37 3.26
C VAL A 115 -0.92 11.81 4.01
N PHE A 116 -0.06 11.12 3.27
CA PHE A 116 1.13 10.46 3.78
C PHE A 116 2.36 10.88 2.99
N VAL A 117 3.50 10.99 3.67
CA VAL A 117 4.79 11.33 3.08
C VAL A 117 5.66 10.09 3.01
N ILE A 118 6.25 9.87 1.84
CA ILE A 118 7.21 8.80 1.57
C ILE A 118 8.55 9.45 1.27
N ASN A 119 9.61 9.01 1.96
CA ASN A 119 10.98 9.42 1.66
C ASN A 119 11.67 8.31 0.86
N LEU A 120 11.89 8.56 -0.44
CA LEU A 120 12.47 7.55 -1.34
C LEU A 120 13.96 7.26 -1.10
N ASN A 121 14.63 7.96 -0.18
CA ASN A 121 16.04 7.73 0.16
C ASN A 121 16.21 7.02 1.51
N HIS A 122 15.13 6.71 2.24
CA HIS A 122 15.19 6.10 3.56
C HIS A 122 14.64 4.67 3.55
N ASP A 123 15.11 3.85 4.49
CA ASP A 123 14.60 2.51 4.75
C ASP A 123 13.37 2.53 5.68
N LYS A 124 12.36 3.33 5.31
CA LYS A 124 11.10 3.44 6.03
C LYS A 124 9.92 3.57 5.08
N GLY A 125 8.79 3.03 5.51
CA GLY A 125 7.50 3.20 4.85
C GLY A 125 6.93 4.61 4.98
N PRO A 126 5.72 4.82 4.44
CA PRO A 126 5.03 6.10 4.51
C PRO A 126 4.74 6.50 5.97
N ILE A 127 4.79 7.80 6.24
CA ILE A 127 4.35 8.38 7.52
C ILE A 127 3.21 9.36 7.30
N PRO A 128 2.30 9.56 8.27
CA PRO A 128 1.29 10.61 8.19
C PRO A 128 1.93 11.98 7.93
N TYR A 129 1.33 12.79 7.05
CA TYR A 129 1.85 14.13 6.70
C TYR A 129 2.05 15.01 7.94
N ILE A 130 1.14 14.92 8.92
CA ILE A 130 1.23 15.68 10.19
C ILE A 130 2.47 15.34 11.03
N LYS A 131 3.08 14.17 10.82
CA LYS A 131 4.33 13.77 11.50
C LYS A 131 5.58 14.18 10.71
N PHE A 132 5.43 14.72 9.50
CA PHE A 132 6.54 15.13 8.65
C PHE A 132 6.98 16.56 8.97
N ASN A 133 8.29 16.77 9.13
CA ASN A 133 8.85 18.11 9.29
C ASN A 133 9.02 18.76 7.90
N LEU A 134 8.21 19.78 7.61
CA LEU A 134 8.23 20.50 6.33
C LEU A 134 9.59 21.15 6.01
N ALA A 135 10.41 21.47 7.02
CA ALA A 135 11.76 21.97 6.81
C ALA A 135 12.67 20.95 6.08
N ASN A 136 12.31 19.66 6.12
CA ASN A 136 13.02 18.58 5.43
C ASN A 136 12.44 18.27 4.04
N ALA A 137 11.46 19.04 3.55
CA ALA A 137 10.87 18.83 2.24
C ALA A 137 11.93 18.86 1.13
N ALA A 138 11.89 17.88 0.24
CA ALA A 138 12.89 17.72 -0.81
C ALA A 138 12.34 16.92 -1.99
N SER A 139 13.05 16.94 -3.13
CA SER A 139 12.62 16.31 -4.39
C SER A 139 12.49 14.78 -4.34
N HIS A 140 13.06 14.11 -3.32
CA HIS A 140 12.92 12.67 -3.10
C HIS A 140 11.71 12.30 -2.24
N HIS A 141 10.97 13.29 -1.74
CA HIS A 141 9.71 13.03 -1.03
C HIS A 141 8.54 12.87 -2.01
N ARG A 142 7.65 11.94 -1.71
CA ARG A 142 6.40 11.73 -2.42
C ARG A 142 5.23 11.85 -1.47
N LEU A 143 4.08 12.24 -2.02
CA LEU A 143 2.81 12.26 -1.30
C LEU A 143 1.93 11.13 -1.81
N LEU A 144 1.47 10.32 -0.87
CA LEU A 144 0.39 9.36 -1.07
C LEU A 144 -0.88 9.98 -0.49
N VAL A 145 -1.84 10.30 -1.36
CA VAL A 145 -3.14 10.90 -1.00
C VAL A 145 -4.21 9.83 -1.09
N THR A 146 -5.04 9.70 -0.05
CA THR A 146 -6.04 8.63 0.09
C THR A 146 -7.47 9.13 0.26
N ASP A 147 -7.78 10.40 -0.01
CA ASP A 147 -9.09 11.02 0.23
C ASP A 147 -10.27 10.18 -0.32
N LYS A 148 -10.17 9.73 -1.59
CA LYS A 148 -11.21 8.91 -2.23
C LYS A 148 -11.35 7.55 -1.56
N LEU A 149 -10.25 6.96 -1.14
CA LEU A 149 -10.22 5.69 -0.41
C LEU A 149 -10.87 5.84 0.97
N VAL A 150 -10.57 6.92 1.69
CA VAL A 150 -11.16 7.22 3.00
C VAL A 150 -12.68 7.37 2.87
N ILE A 151 -13.16 8.13 1.88
CA ILE A 151 -14.59 8.27 1.60
C ILE A 151 -15.23 6.92 1.30
N LYS A 152 -14.58 6.09 0.48
CA LYS A 152 -15.09 4.74 0.14
C LYS A 152 -15.22 3.85 1.39
N ILE A 153 -14.21 3.84 2.26
CA ILE A 153 -14.21 3.08 3.52
C ILE A 153 -15.29 3.60 4.48
N GLN A 154 -15.46 4.91 4.59
CA GLN A 154 -16.50 5.52 5.43
C GLN A 154 -17.91 5.10 4.96
N ASN A 155 -18.16 5.15 3.65
CA ASN A 155 -19.43 4.70 3.08
C ASN A 155 -19.70 3.21 3.37
N TYR A 156 -18.69 2.34 3.25
CA TYR A 156 -18.84 0.93 3.63
C TYR A 156 -19.17 0.75 5.11
N LYS A 157 -18.49 1.49 6.00
CA LYS A 157 -18.76 1.45 7.43
C LYS A 157 -20.19 1.89 7.77
N GLU A 158 -20.72 2.87 7.07
CA GLU A 158 -22.12 3.31 7.25
C GLU A 158 -23.12 2.28 6.73
N GLN A 159 -22.82 1.62 5.61
CA GLN A 159 -23.65 0.54 5.06
C GLN A 159 -23.72 -0.65 6.02
N LEU A 160 -22.59 -1.10 6.56
CA LEU A 160 -22.54 -2.20 7.53
C LEU A 160 -23.29 -1.91 8.84
N LYS A 161 -23.43 -0.63 9.21
CA LYS A 161 -24.24 -0.22 10.37
C LYS A 161 -25.76 -0.23 10.08
N LYS A 162 -26.15 -0.08 8.81
CA LYS A 162 -27.55 0.04 8.39
C LYS A 162 -28.13 -1.29 7.91
N ASP A 163 -27.35 -2.07 7.17
CA ASP A 163 -27.70 -3.39 6.65
C ASP A 163 -26.87 -4.46 7.37
N SER A 164 -27.53 -5.37 8.08
CA SER A 164 -26.90 -6.57 8.68
C SER A 164 -26.50 -7.64 7.65
N THR A 165 -26.55 -7.31 6.36
CA THR A 165 -26.14 -8.17 5.25
C THR A 165 -24.86 -7.65 4.61
N ILE A 166 -23.82 -8.47 4.67
CA ILE A 166 -22.46 -8.19 4.18
C ILE A 166 -22.51 -7.82 2.69
N SER A 167 -22.18 -6.57 2.36
CA SER A 167 -22.10 -6.09 0.98
C SER A 167 -20.95 -6.77 0.24
N SER A 168 -21.18 -7.21 -1.00
CA SER A 168 -20.25 -7.97 -1.87
C SER A 168 -18.94 -7.26 -2.28
N GLY A 169 -18.66 -6.06 -1.77
CA GLY A 169 -17.50 -5.25 -2.15
C GLY A 169 -16.26 -5.39 -1.25
N LEU A 170 -16.44 -5.84 0.00
CA LEU A 170 -15.36 -6.16 0.94
C LEU A 170 -15.64 -7.58 1.44
N VAL A 171 -14.83 -8.54 1.01
CA VAL A 171 -14.95 -9.92 1.46
C VAL A 171 -14.10 -10.03 2.73
N PHE A 172 -14.78 -10.03 3.87
CA PHE A 172 -14.17 -10.51 5.11
C PHE A 172 -14.17 -12.04 5.04
N SER A 173 -13.01 -12.68 5.24
CA SER A 173 -12.99 -14.14 5.35
C SER A 173 -13.77 -14.59 6.58
N ASP A 174 -14.32 -15.80 6.55
CA ASP A 174 -14.99 -16.46 7.69
C ASP A 174 -14.05 -16.77 8.87
N TYR A 175 -12.84 -16.20 8.92
CA TYR A 175 -11.91 -16.37 10.04
C TYR A 175 -12.39 -15.52 11.23
N HIS A 176 -13.42 -16.04 11.89
CA HIS A 176 -13.76 -15.72 13.26
C HIS A 176 -12.53 -16.00 14.13
N ALA A 177 -11.87 -14.95 14.62
CA ALA A 177 -11.20 -15.07 15.90
C ALA A 177 -12.32 -15.10 16.96
N GLU A 178 -12.89 -16.28 17.21
CA GLU A 178 -13.64 -16.51 18.44
C GLU A 178 -12.67 -16.26 19.60
N ASN A 179 -12.88 -15.15 20.32
CA ASN A 179 -12.36 -14.90 21.66
C ASN A 179 -13.48 -14.29 22.48
#